data_AF-A0AAN8KX54-F1
#
_entry.id   AF-A0AAN8KX54-F1
#
_cell.length_a   1.000
_cell.length_b   1.000
_cell.length_c   1.000
_cell.angle_alpha   90.00
_cell.angle_beta   90.00
_cell.angle_gamma   90.00
#
_symmetry.space_group_name_H-M   'P 1'
#
loop_
_entity.id
_entity.type
_entity.pdbx_description
1 polymer ?
#
loop_
_entity_poly.entity_id
_entity_poly.type
_entity_poly.pdbx_seq_one_letter_code
_entity_poly.pdbx_strand_id
1 'polypeptide(L)' 'MGFQRAFLLLVLLCATVMVHGQPADISPRYQHFLLQHVKGDMTIQKCQGVMGYLELVEPRTTNCKVKNTFIAATSSQVHL' A
#
# COMPACT_ATOMS: atom_id res chain seq x y z
N MET A 1 -44.04 -14.69 -3.31
CA MET A 1 -43.13 -14.02 -4.27
C MET A 1 -42.34 -12.85 -3.71
N GLY A 2 -42.78 -12.14 -2.65
CA GLY A 2 -42.02 -11.01 -2.07
C GLY A 2 -40.74 -11.42 -1.32
N PHE A 3 -40.80 -12.51 -0.54
CA PHE A 3 -39.67 -13.01 0.26
C PHE A 3 -38.45 -13.40 -0.60
N GLN A 4 -38.69 -14.09 -1.72
CA GLN A 4 -37.62 -14.50 -2.64
C GLN A 4 -36.94 -13.29 -3.30
N ARG A 5 -37.69 -12.23 -3.61
CA ARG A 5 -37.14 -10.98 -4.15
C ARG A 5 -36.33 -10.21 -3.11
N ALA A 6 -36.82 -10.13 -1.87
CA ALA A 6 -36.10 -9.52 -0.76
C ALA A 6 -34.78 -10.26 -0.44
N PHE A 7 -34.81 -11.61 -0.47
CA PHE A 7 -33.63 -12.43 -0.27
C PHE A 7 -32.60 -12.23 -1.39
N LEU A 8 -33.03 -12.19 -2.65
CA LEU A 8 -32.14 -11.90 -3.79
C LEU A 8 -31.50 -10.52 -3.69
N LEU A 9 -32.26 -9.50 -3.27
CA LEU A 9 -31.74 -8.15 -3.04
C LEU A 9 -30.70 -8.14 -1.91
N LEU A 10 -30.95 -8.86 -0.82
CA LEU A 10 -30.01 -8.97 0.29
C LEU A 10 -28.70 -9.65 -0.13
N VAL A 11 -28.78 -10.76 -0.88
CA VAL A 11 -27.60 -11.46 -1.40
C VAL A 11 -26.78 -10.57 -2.34
N LEU A 12 -27.46 -9.81 -3.22
CA LEU A 12 -26.80 -8.85 -4.11
C LEU A 12 -26.11 -7.73 -3.33
N LEU A 13 -26.75 -7.19 -2.29
CA LEU A 13 -26.16 -6.17 -1.42
C LEU A 13 -24.95 -6.69 -0.64
N CYS A 14 -25.00 -7.92 -0.13
CA CYS A 14 -23.87 -8.55 0.53
C CYS A 14 -22.70 -8.75 -0.44
N ALA A 15 -22.97 -9.20 -1.67
CA ALA A 15 -21.94 -9.42 -2.69
C ALA A 15 -21.26 -8.10 -3.10
N THR A 16 -22.01 -7.01 -3.26
CA THR A 16 -21.42 -5.71 -3.63
C THR A 16 -20.54 -5.15 -2.51
N VAL A 17 -20.95 -5.28 -1.24
CA VAL A 17 -20.14 -4.89 -0.07
C VAL A 17 -18.87 -5.71 0.03
N MET A 18 -18.91 -7.01 -0.25
CA MET A 18 -17.72 -7.87 -0.22
C MET A 18 -16.73 -7.52 -1.33
N VAL A 19 -17.20 -7.19 -2.53
CA VAL A 19 -16.35 -6.84 -3.69
C VAL A 19 -15.79 -5.42 -3.60
N HIS A 20 -16.55 -4.45 -3.08
CA HIS A 20 -16.13 -3.04 -3.00
C HIS A 20 -15.57 -2.64 -1.63
N GLY A 21 -15.86 -3.41 -0.58
CA GLY A 21 -15.41 -3.19 0.79
C GLY A 21 -14.15 -3.97 1.15
N GLN A 22 -13.67 -4.86 0.28
CA GLN A 22 -12.32 -5.39 0.41
C GLN A 22 -11.34 -4.23 0.19
N PRO A 23 -10.45 -3.94 1.15
CA PRO A 23 -9.39 -2.96 0.92
C PRO A 23 -8.65 -3.37 -0.34
N ALA A 24 -8.53 -2.45 -1.30
CA ALA A 24 -7.75 -2.66 -2.52
C ALA A 24 -6.47 -3.40 -2.15
N ASP A 25 -6.25 -4.55 -2.81
CA ASP A 25 -5.23 -5.55 -2.49
C ASP A 25 -4.11 -4.97 -1.61
N ILE A 26 -4.15 -5.29 -0.32
CA ILE A 26 -3.25 -4.72 0.68
C ILE A 26 -1.80 -5.04 0.31
N SER A 27 -1.56 -6.16 -0.39
CA SER A 27 -0.23 -6.64 -0.72
C SER A 27 0.56 -5.63 -1.58
N PRO A 28 0.08 -5.14 -2.73
CA PRO A 28 0.72 -4.06 -3.49
C PRO A 28 1.03 -2.82 -2.66
N ARG A 29 0.10 -2.39 -1.80
CA ARG A 29 0.30 -1.20 -0.96
C ARG A 29 1.36 -1.42 0.09
N TYR A 30 1.37 -2.60 0.72
CA TYR A 30 2.34 -2.99 1.73
C TYR A 30 3.75 -3.16 1.13
N GLN A 31 3.86 -3.80 -0.03
CA GLN A 31 5.11 -3.90 -0.78
C GLN A 31 5.66 -2.51 -1.14
N HIS A 32 4.79 -1.62 -1.59
CA HIS A 32 5.18 -0.24 -1.90
C HIS A 32 5.62 0.53 -0.65
N PHE A 33 4.96 0.32 0.49
CA PHE A 33 5.37 0.87 1.77
C PHE A 33 6.76 0.36 2.18
N LEU A 34 7.01 -0.95 2.12
CA LEU A 34 8.32 -1.52 2.48
C LEU A 34 9.43 -0.94 1.61
N LEU A 35 9.22 -0.85 0.30
CA LEU A 35 10.18 -0.29 -0.64
C LEU A 35 10.50 1.17 -0.31
N GLN A 36 9.48 1.99 -0.01
CA GLN A 36 9.67 3.41 0.25
C GLN A 36 10.21 3.71 1.65
N HIS A 37 9.85 2.91 2.65
CA HIS A 37 9.97 3.33 4.04
C HIS A 37 10.75 2.38 4.93
N VAL A 38 11.20 1.21 4.48
CA VAL A 38 11.89 0.27 5.36
C VAL A 38 13.23 -0.15 4.76
N LYS A 39 14.31 0.25 5.43
CA LYS A 39 15.68 -0.12 5.03
C LYS A 39 16.60 -0.14 6.24
N GLY A 40 16.92 -1.35 6.71
CA GLY A 40 17.69 -1.55 7.95
C GLY A 40 19.10 -0.96 7.94
N ASP A 41 19.74 -0.90 6.77
CA ASP A 41 21.11 -0.38 6.61
C ASP A 41 21.16 1.11 6.24
N MET A 42 20.03 1.83 6.39
CA MET A 42 19.93 3.22 5.97
C MET A 42 20.76 4.14 6.86
N THR A 43 21.48 5.06 6.22
CA THR A 43 22.22 6.15 6.90
C THR A 43 21.96 7.46 6.17
N ILE A 44 22.26 8.59 6.82
CA ILE A 44 22.05 9.94 6.25
C ILE A 44 22.82 10.11 4.92
N GLN A 45 24.03 9.54 4.83
CA GLN A 45 24.89 9.63 3.64
C GLN A 45 24.34 8.85 2.44
N LYS A 46 23.47 7.85 2.68
CA LYS A 46 22.91 7.00 1.63
C LYS A 46 21.64 7.58 0.98
N CYS A 47 21.08 8.67 1.50
CA CYS A 47 19.81 9.25 1.03
C CYS A 47 19.75 9.43 -0.49
N GLN A 48 20.71 10.14 -1.08
CA GLN A 48 20.69 10.41 -2.52
C GLN A 48 20.83 9.13 -3.36
N GLY A 49 21.76 8.25 -2.99
CA GLY A 49 22.00 7.00 -3.73
C GLY A 49 20.82 6.03 -3.67
N VAL A 50 20.22 5.85 -2.49
CA VAL A 50 19.07 4.95 -2.31
C VAL A 50 17.81 5.48 -2.97
N MET A 51 17.54 6.79 -2.85
CA MET A 51 16.40 7.42 -3.52
C MET A 51 16.47 7.26 -5.05
N GLY A 52 17.67 7.44 -5.63
CA GLY A 52 17.88 7.25 -7.06
C GLY A 52 17.80 5.79 -7.50
N TYR A 53 18.45 4.88 -6.77
CA TYR A 53 18.43 3.45 -7.08
C TYR A 53 17.02 2.84 -7.04
N LEU A 54 16.18 3.28 -6.11
CA LEU A 54 14.80 2.82 -5.97
C LEU A 54 13.80 3.62 -6.80
N GLU A 55 14.27 4.60 -7.59
CA GLU A 55 13.44 5.46 -8.45
C GLU A 55 12.25 6.08 -7.69
N LEU A 56 12.50 6.59 -6.49
CA LEU A 56 11.44 7.12 -5.62
C LEU A 56 10.95 8.50 -6.08
N VAL A 57 9.91 8.46 -6.93
CA VAL A 57 9.26 9.63 -7.53
C VAL A 57 7.91 9.95 -6.90
N GLU A 58 7.41 11.15 -7.16
CA GLU A 58 6.04 11.51 -6.78
C GLU A 58 5.01 10.65 -7.55
N PRO A 59 3.82 10.41 -6.98
CA PRO A 59 2.81 9.61 -7.64
C PRO A 59 2.46 10.16 -9.03
N ARG A 60 2.56 9.30 -10.05
CA ARG A 60 2.20 9.60 -11.45
C ARG A 60 3.07 10.68 -12.13
N THR A 61 4.26 10.96 -11.61
CA THR A 61 5.22 11.87 -12.25
C THR A 61 6.60 11.23 -12.36
N THR A 62 7.52 11.90 -13.05
CA THR A 62 8.95 11.59 -13.06
C THR A 62 9.74 12.49 -12.11
N ASN A 63 9.05 13.28 -11.29
CA ASN A 63 9.69 14.24 -10.38
C ASN A 63 10.21 13.54 -9.13
N CYS A 64 11.37 13.98 -8.65
CA CYS A 64 11.91 13.52 -7.38
C CYS A 64 10.92 13.81 -6.24
N LYS A 65 10.66 12.83 -5.37
CA LYS A 65 9.93 13.09 -4.13
C LYS A 65 10.64 14.17 -3.31
N VAL A 66 9.88 15.17 -2.85
CA VAL A 66 10.38 16.24 -1.96
C VAL A 66 10.87 15.67 -0.62
N LYS A 67 10.19 14.65 -0.09
CA LYS A 67 10.54 14.03 1.19
C LYS A 67 10.22 12.55 1.18
N ASN A 68 11.14 11.75 1.72
CA ASN A 68 10.92 10.35 2.02
C ASN A 68 11.66 10.00 3.31
N THR A 69 10.99 9.30 4.22
CA THR A 69 11.59 8.84 5.48
C THR A 69 11.77 7.34 5.42
N PHE A 70 12.96 6.87 5.75
CA PHE A 70 13.24 5.46 5.95
C PHE A 70 13.29 5.13 7.44
N ILE A 71 12.62 4.04 7.80
CA ILE A 71 12.70 3.38 9.10
C ILE A 71 13.91 2.45 9.03
N ALA A 72 14.90 2.69 9.89
CA ALA A 72 16.11 1.88 10.00
C ALA A 72 15.83 0.57 10.77
N ALA A 73 15.04 -0.31 10.16
CA ALA A 73 14.64 -1.59 10.71
C ALA A 73 14.43 -2.63 9.60
N THR A 74 14.27 -3.89 9.99
CA THR A 74 13.83 -4.98 9.10
C THR A 74 12.32 -4.93 8.87
N SER A 75 11.83 -5.50 7.75
CA SER A 75 10.38 -5.58 7.47
C SER A 75 9.62 -6.31 8.59
N SER A 76 10.21 -7.36 9.18
CA SER A 76 9.61 -8.10 10.31
C SER A 76 9.46 -7.26 11.58
N GLN A 77 10.34 -6.28 11.81
CA GLN A 77 10.22 -5.38 12.96
C GLN A 77 9.17 -4.28 12.74
N VAL A 78 8.83 -3.99 11.49
CA VAL A 78 7.83 -2.98 11.10
C VAL A 78 6.45 -3.61 10.87
N HIS A 79 6.38 -4.92 10.68
CA HIS A 79 5.13 -5.64 10.58
C HIS A 79 4.38 -5.58 11.91
N LEU A 80 3.25 -4.86 11.92
CA LEU A 80 2.27 -4.91 13.00
C LEU A 80 1.43 -6.19 12.90
#